data_AF-A0A8S4S454-F1
#
_entry.id   AF-A0A8S4S454-F1
#
_cell.length_a   1.000
_cell.length_b   1.000
_cell.length_c   1.000
_cell.angle_alpha   90.00
_cell.angle_beta   90.00
_cell.angle_gamma   90.00
#
_symmetry.space_group_name_H-M   'P 1'
#
loop_
_entity.id
_entity.type
_entity.pdbx_description
1 polymer ?
#
loop_
_entity_poly.entity_id
_entity_poly.type
_entity_poly.pdbx_seq_one_letter_code
_entity_poly.pdbx_strand_id
1 'polypeptide(L)' 'MAWWNSVYVGCGISETFEKGMKVYYVVCNYGPSGNYLGQPPYKDNGASNELSCNVNDCDQIYGDSC' A
#
# COMPACT_ATOMS: atom_id res chain seq x y z
N MET A 1 1.66 -2.66 1.69
CA MET A 1 2.31 -2.95 2.98
C MET A 1 1.26 -3.44 3.95
N ALA A 2 1.65 -4.26 4.93
CA ALA A 2 0.74 -5.17 5.63
C ALA A 2 0.66 -4.92 7.14
N TRP A 3 1.00 -3.71 7.59
CA TRP A 3 0.98 -3.41 9.02
C TRP A 3 -0.44 -3.13 9.50
N TRP A 4 -0.93 -3.92 10.46
CA TRP A 4 -2.35 -4.06 10.80
C TRP A 4 -3.05 -2.76 11.20
N ASN A 5 -2.32 -1.82 11.81
CA ASN A 5 -2.88 -0.52 12.20
C ASN A 5 -2.38 0.64 11.35
N SER A 6 -1.71 0.40 10.21
CA SER A 6 -1.40 1.46 9.24
C SER A 6 -2.59 1.65 8.30
N VAL A 7 -3.56 2.46 8.74
CA VAL A 7 -4.85 2.66 8.04
C VAL A 7 -4.85 3.83 7.06
N TYR A 8 -3.81 4.67 7.07
CA TYR A 8 -3.63 5.80 6.17
C TYR A 8 -2.39 5.61 5.31
N VAL A 9 -2.51 5.94 4.03
CA VAL A 9 -1.41 6.02 3.07
C VAL A 9 -1.46 7.33 2.31
N GLY A 10 -0.31 7.98 2.18
CA GLY A 10 -0.14 9.15 1.32
C GLY A 10 1.13 9.00 0.50
N CYS A 11 1.02 9.09 -0.83
CA CYS A 11 2.15 8.95 -1.75
C CYS A 11 2.36 10.23 -2.55
N GLY A 12 3.62 10.51 -2.87
CA GLY A 12 4.05 11.60 -3.75
C GLY A 12 5.06 11.09 -4.77
N ILE A 13 5.00 11.66 -5.97
CA ILE A 13 5.89 11.30 -7.09
C ILE A 13 6.60 12.57 -7.52
N SER A 14 7.92 12.48 -7.67
CA SER A 14 8.75 13.48 -8.34
C SER A 14 9.33 12.88 -9.61
N GLU A 15 9.22 13.60 -10.73
CA GLU A 15 9.80 13.21 -12.00
C GLU A 15 10.99 14.15 -12.31
N THR A 16 12.10 13.58 -12.75
CA THR A 16 13.29 14.31 -13.21
C THR A 16 13.87 13.67 -14.47
N PHE A 17 14.82 14.35 -15.12
CA PHE A 17 15.59 13.81 -16.23
C PHE A 17 17.08 13.77 -15.86
N GLU A 18 17.65 12.58 -15.81
CA GLU A 18 19.06 12.36 -15.49
C GLU A 18 19.71 11.50 -16.57
N LYS A 19 20.87 11.95 -17.08
CA LYS A 19 21.66 11.25 -18.11
C LYS A 19 20.84 10.84 -19.35
N GLY A 20 19.90 11.70 -19.75
CA GLY A 20 19.02 11.46 -20.91
C GLY A 20 17.88 10.47 -20.65
N MET A 21 17.69 10.01 -19.41
CA MET A 21 16.59 9.14 -19.01
C MET A 21 15.66 9.85 -18.05
N LYS A 22 14.37 9.54 -18.17
CA LYS A 22 13.37 9.97 -17.19
C LYS A 22 13.50 9.12 -15.93
N VAL A 23 13.57 9.78 -14.78
CA VAL A 23 13.71 9.16 -13.45
C VAL A 23 12.52 9.55 -12.60
N TYR A 24 11.95 8.58 -11.90
CA TYR A 24 10.84 8.77 -10.97
C TYR A 24 11.29 8.47 -9.55
N TYR A 25 11.04 9.41 -8.64
CA TYR A 25 11.22 9.23 -7.21
C TYR A 25 9.86 9.18 -6.53
N VAL A 26 9.50 8.01 -6.02
CA VAL A 26 8.20 7.75 -5.40
C VAL A 26 8.40 7.56 -3.90
N VAL A 27 7.66 8.32 -3.10
CA VAL A 27 7.67 8.23 -1.63
C VAL A 27 6.25 7.98 -1.15
N CYS A 28 6.08 7.01 -0.26
CA CYS A 28 4.81 6.75 0.42
C CYS A 28 5.02 6.76 1.93
N ASN A 29 4.17 7.53 2.62
CA ASN A 29 4.09 7.56 4.07
C ASN A 29 2.90 6.75 4.55
N TYR A 30 3.07 6.04 5.67
CA TYR A 30 2.06 5.17 6.26
C TYR A 30 1.77 5.59 7.69
N GLY A 31 0.48 5.69 8.02
CA GLY A 31 0.02 6.20 9.31
C GLY A 31 -1.07 5.32 9.91
N PRO A 32 -1.03 5.04 11.22
CA PRO A 32 0.14 5.02 12.11
C PRO A 32 1.37 4.28 11.55
N SER A 33 2.56 4.64 12.04
CA SER A 33 3.82 3.94 11.69
C SER A 33 3.80 2.50 12.20
N GLY A 34 4.46 1.62 11.46
CA GLY A 34 4.52 0.19 11.72
C GLY A 34 5.94 -0.36 11.78
N ASN A 35 6.05 -1.68 11.60
CA ASN A 35 7.30 -2.44 11.58
C ASN A 35 8.11 -2.32 12.87
N TYR A 36 7.43 -2.33 14.02
CA TYR A 36 8.10 -2.36 15.32
C TYR A 36 8.81 -3.71 15.51
N LEU A 37 10.09 -3.65 15.92
CA LEU A 37 10.88 -4.84 16.17
C LEU A 37 10.23 -5.74 17.23
N GLY A 38 10.21 -7.05 16.94
CA GLY A 38 9.60 -8.05 17.81
C GLY A 38 8.06 -8.11 17.77
N GLN A 39 7.40 -7.30 16.93
CA GLN A 39 5.96 -7.35 16.74
C GLN A 39 5.60 -7.95 15.37
N PRO A 40 4.62 -8.86 15.30
CA PRO A 40 4.14 -9.37 14.02
C PRO A 40 3.36 -8.27 13.27
N PRO A 41 3.42 -8.22 11.93
CA PRO A 41 2.72 -7.23 11.14
C PRO A 41 1.20 -7.23 11.29
N TYR A 42 0.62 -8.39 11.61
CA TYR A 42 -0.80 -8.57 11.88
C TYR A 42 -1.01 -9.84 12.72
N LYS A 43 -2.21 -10.01 13.26
CA LYS A 43 -2.59 -11.23 13.99
C LYS A 43 -2.98 -12.32 12.98
N ASP A 44 -2.41 -13.50 13.15
CA ASP A 44 -2.81 -14.70 12.44
C ASP A 44 -4.05 -15.31 13.13
N ASN A 45 -5.24 -14.87 12.72
CA ASN A 45 -6.52 -15.46 13.10
C ASN A 45 -7.34 -15.90 11.87
N GLY A 46 -6.68 -16.08 10.71
CA GLY A 46 -7.33 -16.22 9.41
C GLY A 46 -7.91 -14.90 8.87
N ALA A 47 -8.29 -14.90 7.59
CA ALA A 47 -9.02 -13.77 7.01
C ALA A 47 -10.41 -13.66 7.66
N SER A 48 -10.88 -12.42 7.88
CA SER A 48 -12.19 -12.19 8.52
C SER A 48 -13.38 -12.69 7.70
N ASN A 49 -13.18 -13.14 6.45
CA ASN A 49 -14.21 -13.37 5.43
C ASN A 49 -15.13 -12.15 5.22
N GLU A 50 -14.72 -10.99 5.71
CA GLU A 50 -15.38 -9.70 5.59
C GLU A 50 -14.70 -8.92 4.46
N LEU A 51 -14.53 -9.57 3.31
CA LEU A 51 -14.14 -8.87 2.10
C LEU A 51 -15.35 -8.05 1.66
N SER A 52 -15.44 -6.81 2.15
CA SER A 52 -16.37 -5.83 1.61
C SER A 52 -15.82 -5.36 0.27
N CYS A 53 -16.33 -5.96 -0.80
CA CYS A 53 -16.04 -5.55 -2.15
C CYS A 53 -16.73 -4.21 -2.41
N ASN A 54 -15.97 -3.12 -2.27
CA ASN A 54 -16.42 -1.75 -2.56
C ASN A 54 -16.16 -1.35 -4.02
N VAL A 55 -15.74 -2.32 -4.83
CA VAL A 55 -15.60 -2.24 -6.29
C VAL A 55 -16.64 -3.18 -6.91
N ASN A 56 -17.12 -2.87 -8.12
CA ASN A 56 -18.18 -3.67 -8.75
C ASN A 56 -17.71 -5.08 -9.16
N ASP A 57 -16.39 -5.28 -9.31
CA ASP A 57 -15.78 -6.54 -9.69
C ASP A 57 -14.63 -6.87 -8.72
N CYS A 58 -14.81 -7.94 -7.96
CA CYS A 58 -13.86 -8.37 -6.93
C CYS A 58 -12.78 -9.31 -7.50
N ASP A 59 -12.99 -9.84 -8.71
CA ASP A 59 -12.02 -10.64 -9.43
C ASP A 59 -11.04 -9.75 -10.23
N GLN A 60 -11.34 -8.46 -10.35
CA GLN A 60 -10.46 -7.47 -10.95
C GLN A 60 -9.17 -7.34 -10.12
N ILE A 61 -8.02 -7.45 -10.81
CA ILE A 61 -6.72 -7.18 -10.21
C ILE A 61 -6.63 -5.70 -9.85
N TYR A 62 -6.37 -5.43 -8.57
CA TYR A 62 -6.22 -4.07 -8.08
C TYR A 62 -5.08 -3.34 -8.82
N GLY A 63 -5.40 -2.20 -9.45
CA GLY A 63 -4.43 -1.36 -10.17
C GLY A 63 -4.44 -1.48 -11.71
N ASP A 64 -5.28 -2.33 -12.30
CA ASP A 64 -5.40 -2.46 -13.77
C ASP A 64 -6.18 -1.30 -14.44
N SER A 65 -6.84 -0.45 -13.64
CA SER A 65 -7.49 0.78 -14.13
C SER A 65 -7.18 1.93 -13.18
N CYS A 66 -6.60 3.00 -13.72
CA CYS A 66 -6.44 4.29 -13.06
C CYS A 66 -7.65 5.19 -13.30
#